data_AF-A0A816CNK3-F1
#
_entry.id   AF-A0A816CNK3-F1
#
_cell.length_a   1.000
_cell.length_b   1.000
_cell.length_c   1.000
_cell.angle_alpha   90.00
_cell.angle_beta   90.00
_cell.angle_gamma   90.00
#
_symmetry.space_group_name_H-M   'P 1'
#
loop_
_entity.id
_entity.type
_entity.pdbx_description
1 polymer ?
#
loop_
_entity_poly.entity_id
_entity_poly.type
_entity_poly.pdbx_seq_one_letter_code
_entity_poly.pdbx_strand_id
1 'polypeptide(L)'
;MQEVGLCRYLLQKVNDDSSVSDDERQNAANWFYAAVGLALIPPAIVSDTWVQAMDDFTPDHRAAINSNDYIVSAYIDQSCSLFQVNIWNVQDAIVQNLPRINNSVEGYNSRVGKIFPTHPHIYRFIELLRTEHSFQQHKAE
;
A
#
# COMPACT_ATOMS: atom_id res chain seq x y z
N MET A 1 23.98 8.45 -4.10
CA MET A 1 23.21 9.03 -2.99
C MET A 1 22.00 8.13 -2.81
N GLN A 2 22.03 7.21 -1.85
CA GLN A 2 20.95 6.23 -1.66
C GLN A 2 19.74 6.95 -1.05
N GLU A 3 18.59 6.88 -1.70
CA GLU A 3 17.31 7.30 -1.15
C GLU A 3 17.00 6.42 0.07
N VAL A 4 17.39 6.91 1.23
CA VAL A 4 16.92 6.35 2.51
C VAL A 4 15.46 6.78 2.60
N GLY A 5 14.54 5.84 2.43
CA GLY A 5 13.10 6.11 2.44
C GLY A 5 12.70 6.97 3.65
N LEU A 6 11.79 7.93 3.46
CA LEU A 6 11.43 8.96 4.43
C LEU A 6 11.13 8.39 5.83
N CYS A 7 10.48 7.22 5.91
CA CYS A 7 10.25 6.49 7.17
C CYS A 7 11.54 6.08 7.87
N ARG A 8 12.52 5.56 7.14
CA ARG A 8 13.82 5.16 7.70
C ARG A 8 14.62 6.38 8.12
N TYR A 9 14.59 7.47 7.35
CA TYR A 9 15.21 8.73 7.74
C TYR A 9 14.57 9.32 9.01
N LEU A 10 13.23 9.38 9.08
CA LEU A 10 12.52 9.90 10.26
C LEU A 10 12.74 9.01 11.48
N LEU A 11 12.63 7.68 11.36
CA LEU A 11 12.88 6.75 12.48
C LEU A 11 14.33 6.76 12.94
N GLN A 12 15.29 6.91 12.03
CA GLN A 12 16.71 6.93 12.36
C GLN A 12 17.13 8.27 12.98
N LYS A 13 16.61 9.38 12.46
CA LYS A 13 16.85 10.72 13.04
C LYS A 13 16.18 10.88 14.40
N VAL A 14 15.00 10.30 14.58
CA VAL A 14 14.32 10.18 15.87
C VAL A 14 15.18 9.31 16.81
N ASN A 15 15.67 8.14 16.38
CA ASN A 15 16.48 7.27 17.23
C ASN A 15 17.84 7.83 17.67
N ASP A 16 18.51 8.62 16.84
CA ASP A 16 19.84 9.19 17.14
C ASP A 16 19.78 10.51 17.93
N ASP A 17 18.63 11.18 17.97
CA ASP A 17 18.46 12.46 18.67
C ASP A 17 17.85 12.24 20.06
N SER A 18 18.70 12.22 21.09
CA SER A 18 18.31 12.06 22.49
C SER A 18 17.45 13.22 23.04
N SER A 19 17.16 14.23 22.22
CA SER A 19 16.29 15.36 22.56
C SER A 19 14.80 15.14 22.23
N VAL A 20 14.47 14.14 21.41
CA VAL A 20 13.07 13.83 21.02
C VAL A 20 12.41 12.98 22.09
N SER A 21 11.32 13.50 22.66
CA SER A 21 10.62 12.82 23.78
C SER A 21 9.95 11.53 23.29
N ASP A 22 9.77 10.56 24.19
CA ASP A 22 9.07 9.31 23.86
C ASP A 22 7.63 9.55 23.35
N ASP A 23 6.98 10.62 23.81
CA ASP A 23 5.65 11.02 23.37
C ASP A 23 5.65 11.50 21.91
N GLU A 24 6.66 12.25 21.48
CA GLU A 24 6.80 12.71 20.09
C GLU A 24 7.02 11.52 19.14
N ARG A 25 7.77 10.50 19.59
CA ARG A 25 7.97 9.25 18.83
C ARG A 25 6.68 8.49 18.68
N GLN A 26 5.91 8.38 19.77
CA GLN A 26 4.64 7.69 19.78
C GLN A 26 3.61 8.39 18.89
N ASN A 27 3.57 9.72 18.91
CA ASN A 27 2.70 10.50 18.02
C ASN A 27 3.07 10.31 16.55
N ALA A 28 4.36 10.35 16.20
CA ALA A 28 4.80 10.08 14.84
C ALA A 28 4.44 8.66 14.36
N ALA A 29 4.54 7.67 15.26
CA ALA A 29 4.11 6.30 14.96
C ALA A 29 2.59 6.22 14.77
N ASN A 30 1.81 6.84 15.64
CA ASN A 30 0.34 6.88 15.56
C ASN A 30 -0.12 7.57 14.27
N TRP A 31 0.51 8.67 13.88
CA TRP A 31 0.26 9.37 12.61
C TRP A 31 0.48 8.44 11.40
N PHE A 32 1.59 7.70 11.39
CA PHE A 32 1.87 6.72 10.35
C PHE A 32 0.84 5.56 10.34
N TYR A 33 0.52 5.01 11.51
CA TYR A 33 -0.45 3.93 11.62
C TYR A 33 -1.86 4.36 11.23
N ALA A 34 -2.24 5.60 11.52
CA ALA A 34 -3.51 6.15 11.06
C ALA A 34 -3.59 6.13 9.53
N ALA A 35 -2.54 6.59 8.84
CA ALA A 35 -2.49 6.59 7.37
C ALA A 35 -2.66 5.17 6.78
N VAL A 36 -1.98 4.18 7.36
CA VAL A 36 -2.11 2.77 6.94
C VAL A 36 -3.49 2.21 7.28
N GLY A 37 -4.03 2.56 8.45
CA GLY A 37 -5.31 2.11 8.96
C GLY A 37 -6.51 2.56 8.13
N LEU A 38 -6.38 3.65 7.37
CA LEU A 38 -7.44 4.13 6.48
C LEU A 38 -7.91 3.08 5.47
N ALA A 39 -7.05 2.12 5.10
CA ALA A 39 -7.41 1.05 4.16
C ALA A 39 -8.40 0.05 4.78
N LEU A 40 -8.53 0.04 6.10
CA LEU A 40 -9.27 -0.95 6.88
C LEU A 40 -10.59 -0.42 7.45
N ILE A 41 -10.92 0.86 7.20
CA ILE A 41 -12.15 1.49 7.71
C ILE A 41 -13.15 1.72 6.58
N PRO A 42 -14.45 1.89 6.88
CA PRO A 42 -15.45 2.16 5.85
C PRO A 42 -15.08 3.40 5.00
N PRO A 43 -15.19 3.33 3.66
CA PRO A 43 -14.85 4.44 2.76
C PRO A 43 -15.54 5.77 3.12
N ALA A 44 -16.76 5.69 3.65
CA ALA A 44 -17.55 6.85 4.04
C ALA A 44 -16.91 7.70 5.16
N ILE A 45 -16.08 7.10 6.02
CA ILE A 45 -15.48 7.78 7.17
C ILE A 45 -13.99 8.08 6.99
N VAL A 46 -13.39 7.71 5.85
CA VAL A 46 -11.95 7.85 5.58
C VAL A 46 -11.49 9.30 5.72
N SER A 47 -12.24 10.25 5.13
CA SER A 47 -11.89 11.67 5.17
C SER A 47 -11.88 12.21 6.60
N ASP A 48 -12.98 11.99 7.33
CA ASP A 48 -13.14 12.49 8.69
C ASP A 48 -12.10 11.88 9.64
N THR A 49 -11.82 10.58 9.48
CA THR A 49 -10.82 9.87 10.30
C THR A 49 -9.41 10.40 10.03
N TRP A 50 -9.08 10.72 8.78
CA TRP A 50 -7.77 11.29 8.45
C TRP A 50 -7.60 12.71 9.01
N VAL A 51 -8.64 13.55 8.92
CA VAL A 51 -8.62 14.89 9.52
C VAL A 51 -8.39 14.81 11.02
N GLN A 52 -9.11 13.92 11.71
CA GLN A 52 -8.90 13.72 13.15
C GLN A 52 -7.48 13.22 13.45
N ALA A 53 -6.96 12.26 12.69
CA ALA A 53 -5.60 11.77 12.89
C ALA A 53 -4.53 12.84 12.64
N MET A 54 -4.78 13.75 11.70
CA MET A 54 -3.91 14.91 11.48
C MET A 54 -3.90 15.82 12.70
N ASP A 55 -5.07 16.14 13.27
CA ASP A 55 -5.18 17.03 14.43
C ASP A 55 -4.55 16.41 15.69
N ASP A 56 -4.75 15.10 15.89
CA ASP A 56 -4.34 14.40 17.11
C ASP A 56 -2.84 14.01 17.10
N PHE A 57 -2.28 13.66 15.93
CA PHE A 57 -0.99 12.98 15.87
C PHE A 57 0.07 13.63 14.97
N THR A 58 -0.25 14.67 14.18
CA THR A 58 0.74 15.25 13.25
C THR A 58 1.95 15.80 14.02
N PRO A 59 3.16 15.31 13.74
CA PRO A 59 4.37 15.88 14.32
C PRO A 59 4.57 17.33 13.88
N ASP A 60 5.06 18.19 14.77
CA ASP A 60 5.43 19.59 14.45
C ASP A 60 6.71 19.65 13.62
N HIS A 61 6.60 19.19 12.37
CA HIS A 61 7.69 19.12 11.43
C HIS A 61 7.18 19.36 10.02
N ARG A 62 7.85 20.24 9.28
CA ARG A 62 7.45 20.63 7.92
C ARG A 62 7.27 19.43 6.96
N ALA A 63 8.09 18.39 7.10
CA ALA A 63 7.94 17.19 6.28
C ALA A 63 6.64 16.42 6.55
N ALA A 64 6.12 16.46 7.78
CA ALA A 64 4.84 15.83 8.13
C ALA A 64 3.68 16.61 7.50
N ILE A 65 3.72 17.95 7.55
CA ILE A 65 2.74 18.82 6.88
C ILE A 65 2.72 18.55 5.37
N ASN A 66 3.90 18.55 4.70
CA ASN A 66 3.98 18.24 3.28
C ASN A 66 3.46 16.83 2.95
N SER A 67 3.65 15.88 3.87
CA SER A 67 3.15 14.51 3.71
C SER A 67 1.63 14.45 3.87
N ASN A 68 1.05 15.21 4.80
CA ASN A 68 -0.41 15.34 4.95
C ASN A 68 -1.03 15.93 3.68
N ASP A 69 -0.47 17.02 3.15
CA ASP A 69 -0.95 17.66 1.91
C ASP A 69 -0.92 16.68 0.73
N TYR A 70 0.16 15.90 0.62
CA TYR A 70 0.28 14.85 -0.39
C TYR A 70 -0.78 13.74 -0.18
N ILE A 71 -0.94 13.23 1.04
CA ILE A 71 -1.92 12.17 1.32
C ILE A 71 -3.34 12.66 1.00
N VAL A 72 -3.69 13.88 1.39
CA VAL A 72 -5.01 14.46 1.12
C VAL A 72 -5.26 14.55 -0.39
N SER A 73 -4.34 15.17 -1.13
CA SER A 73 -4.49 15.37 -2.58
C SER A 73 -4.38 14.07 -3.39
N ALA A 74 -3.64 13.07 -2.92
CA ALA A 74 -3.46 11.83 -3.65
C ALA A 74 -4.52 10.77 -3.32
N TYR A 75 -5.00 10.68 -2.09
CA TYR A 75 -5.79 9.51 -1.62
C TYR A 75 -7.11 9.85 -0.91
N ILE A 76 -7.25 11.02 -0.28
CA ILE A 76 -8.38 11.30 0.63
C ILE A 76 -9.47 12.14 -0.03
N ASP A 77 -9.09 13.16 -0.79
CA ASP A 77 -10.05 14.07 -1.42
C ASP A 77 -10.97 13.30 -2.38
N GLN A 78 -12.22 13.08 -1.96
CA GLN A 78 -13.18 12.30 -2.74
C GLN A 78 -13.51 12.93 -4.10
N SER A 79 -13.29 14.23 -4.25
CA SER A 79 -13.62 14.97 -5.47
C SER A 79 -12.47 15.02 -6.47
N CYS A 80 -11.22 15.08 -5.99
CA CYS A 80 -10.05 15.37 -6.82
C CYS A 80 -8.83 14.47 -6.55
N SER A 81 -8.97 13.43 -5.72
CA SER A 81 -7.85 12.51 -5.44
C SER A 81 -7.38 11.80 -6.70
N LEU A 82 -6.04 11.67 -6.81
CA LEU A 82 -5.40 10.88 -7.87
C LEU A 82 -5.80 9.40 -7.79
N PHE A 83 -5.99 8.89 -6.58
CA PHE A 83 -6.35 7.51 -6.28
C PHE A 83 -7.61 7.48 -5.41
N GLN A 84 -8.74 7.26 -6.08
CA GLN A 84 -10.02 7.12 -5.40
C GLN A 84 -9.99 6.00 -4.34
N VAL A 85 -10.72 6.22 -3.24
CA VAL A 85 -10.75 5.33 -2.07
C VAL A 85 -11.04 3.86 -2.43
N ASN A 86 -11.92 3.63 -3.40
CA ASN A 86 -12.29 2.30 -3.88
C ASN A 86 -11.14 1.49 -4.52
N ILE A 87 -10.03 2.13 -4.89
CA ILE A 87 -8.86 1.46 -5.49
C ILE A 87 -8.00 0.78 -4.43
N TRP A 88 -7.89 1.38 -3.24
CA TRP A 88 -6.91 0.98 -2.21
C TRP A 88 -7.55 0.56 -0.89
N ASN A 89 -8.79 0.95 -0.61
CA ASN A 89 -9.52 0.51 0.57
C ASN A 89 -9.91 -0.97 0.43
N VAL A 90 -9.69 -1.74 1.49
CA VAL A 90 -9.91 -3.19 1.50
C VAL A 90 -10.96 -3.61 2.52
N GLN A 91 -11.67 -2.67 3.15
CA GLN A 91 -12.57 -2.98 4.26
C GLN A 91 -13.69 -3.94 3.82
N ASP A 92 -14.35 -3.65 2.70
CA ASP A 92 -15.43 -4.51 2.20
C ASP A 92 -14.91 -5.91 1.84
N ALA A 93 -13.71 -6.00 1.28
CA ALA A 93 -13.07 -7.28 0.97
C ALA A 93 -12.76 -8.10 2.22
N ILE A 94 -12.35 -7.45 3.32
CA ILE A 94 -12.12 -8.10 4.62
C ILE A 94 -13.45 -8.60 5.21
N VAL A 95 -14.47 -7.72 5.26
CA VAL A 95 -15.79 -8.05 5.83
C VAL A 95 -16.46 -9.18 5.06
N GLN A 96 -16.33 -9.21 3.73
CA GLN A 96 -16.89 -10.24 2.87
C GLN A 96 -16.00 -11.48 2.75
N ASN A 97 -14.86 -11.52 3.45
CA ASN A 97 -13.87 -12.59 3.40
C ASN A 97 -13.46 -12.96 1.96
N LEU A 98 -13.30 -11.93 1.11
CA LEU A 98 -12.90 -12.12 -0.28
C LEU A 98 -11.47 -12.67 -0.35
N PRO A 99 -11.16 -13.53 -1.33
CA PRO A 99 -9.81 -14.05 -1.51
C PRO A 99 -8.80 -12.92 -1.69
N ARG A 100 -7.69 -12.95 -0.94
CA ARG A 100 -6.59 -12.01 -1.15
C ARG A 100 -6.01 -12.22 -2.54
N ILE A 101 -6.01 -11.17 -3.36
CA ILE A 101 -5.51 -11.17 -4.75
C ILE A 101 -4.06 -11.66 -4.82
N ASN A 102 -3.26 -11.36 -3.79
CA ASN A 102 -1.84 -11.70 -3.72
C ASN A 102 -1.57 -13.22 -3.93
N ASN A 103 -2.28 -14.12 -3.24
CA ASN A 103 -1.92 -15.54 -3.25
C ASN A 103 -2.01 -16.17 -4.65
N SER A 104 -2.99 -15.72 -5.44
CA SER A 104 -3.22 -16.22 -6.80
C SER A 104 -2.21 -15.63 -7.79
N VAL A 105 -1.87 -14.35 -7.66
CA VAL A 105 -0.93 -13.66 -8.56
C VAL A 105 0.51 -14.08 -8.29
N GLU A 106 0.92 -14.22 -7.02
CA GLU A 106 2.24 -14.73 -6.67
C GLU A 106 2.43 -16.17 -7.15
N GLY A 107 1.41 -17.01 -6.97
CA GLY A 107 1.41 -18.38 -7.49
C GLY A 107 1.48 -18.43 -9.02
N TYR A 108 0.75 -17.56 -9.72
CA TYR A 108 0.81 -17.42 -11.18
C TYR A 108 2.20 -16.99 -11.64
N ASN A 109 2.73 -15.88 -11.11
CA ASN A 109 4.04 -15.35 -11.49
C ASN A 109 5.17 -16.33 -11.18
N SER A 110 5.12 -17.02 -10.03
CA SER A 110 6.09 -18.07 -9.67
C SER A 110 6.09 -19.22 -10.68
N ARG A 111 4.91 -19.64 -11.15
CA ARG A 111 4.80 -20.72 -12.15
C ARG A 111 5.27 -20.25 -13.52
N VAL A 112 4.82 -19.08 -13.96
CA VAL A 112 5.22 -18.44 -15.22
C VAL A 112 6.75 -18.31 -15.26
N GLY A 113 7.38 -17.84 -14.20
CA GLY A 113 8.85 -17.74 -14.11
C GLY A 113 9.59 -19.08 -14.21
N LYS A 114 8.94 -20.20 -13.89
CA LYS A 114 9.53 -21.55 -14.03
C LYS A 114 9.36 -22.13 -15.44
N ILE A 115 8.27 -21.80 -16.13
CA ILE A 115 7.94 -22.40 -17.43
C ILE A 115 8.46 -21.57 -18.61
N PHE A 116 8.58 -20.24 -18.45
CA PHE A 116 9.10 -19.37 -19.50
C PHE A 116 10.63 -19.34 -19.49
N PRO A 117 11.30 -19.78 -20.58
CA PRO A 117 12.74 -19.57 -20.71
C PRO A 117 13.02 -18.07 -20.87
N THR A 118 14.23 -17.62 -20.48
CA THR A 118 14.63 -16.20 -20.50
C THR A 118 14.50 -15.55 -21.88
N HIS A 119 14.70 -16.34 -22.95
CA HIS A 119 14.57 -15.87 -24.34
C HIS A 119 13.83 -16.90 -25.21
N PRO A 120 12.50 -17.02 -25.09
CA PRO A 120 11.71 -17.88 -25.98
C PRO A 120 11.59 -17.23 -27.36
N HIS A 121 11.70 -18.02 -28.43
CA HIS A 121 11.19 -17.56 -29.72
C HIS A 121 9.66 -17.49 -29.70
N ILE A 122 9.08 -16.67 -30.58
CA ILE A 122 7.65 -16.32 -30.55
C ILE A 122 6.70 -17.54 -30.54
N TYR A 123 7.01 -18.60 -31.31
CA TYR A 123 6.20 -19.82 -31.32
C TYR A 123 6.17 -20.54 -29.96
N ARG A 124 7.33 -20.67 -29.29
CA ARG A 124 7.44 -21.30 -27.97
C ARG A 124 6.77 -20.45 -26.90
N PHE A 125 6.85 -19.13 -27.02
CA PHE A 125 6.11 -18.21 -26.15
C PHE A 125 4.59 -18.43 -26.26
N ILE A 126 4.05 -18.55 -27.48
CA ILE A 126 2.62 -18.80 -27.73
C ILE A 126 2.18 -20.17 -27.18
N GLU A 127 2.97 -21.23 -27.37
CA GLU A 127 2.67 -22.56 -26.84
C GLU A 127 2.62 -22.59 -25.30
N LEU A 128 3.56 -21.92 -24.65
CA LEU A 128 3.59 -21.79 -23.20
C LEU A 128 2.38 -21.02 -22.67
N LEU A 129 1.97 -19.95 -23.35
CA LEU A 129 0.75 -19.20 -23.00
C LEU A 129 -0.51 -20.05 -23.13
N ARG A 130 -0.64 -20.86 -24.19
CA ARG A 130 -1.78 -21.78 -24.36
C ARG A 130 -1.84 -22.82 -23.26
N THR A 131 -0.69 -23.43 -22.94
CA THR A 131 -0.58 -24.43 -21.87
C THR A 131 -0.92 -23.83 -20.51
N GLU A 132 -0.42 -22.62 -20.24
CA GLU A 132 -0.72 -21.87 -19.02
C GLU A 132 -2.22 -21.56 -18.92
N HIS A 133 -2.84 -21.11 -20.01
CA HIS A 133 -4.27 -20.81 -20.07
C HIS A 133 -5.13 -22.04 -19.77
N SER A 134 -4.85 -23.19 -20.41
CA SER A 134 -5.58 -24.43 -20.16
C SER A 134 -5.46 -24.90 -18.71
N PHE A 135 -4.27 -24.78 -18.10
CA PHE A 135 -4.11 -25.13 -16.69
C PHE A 135 -4.92 -24.20 -15.77
N GLN A 136 -4.96 -22.89 -16.05
CA GLN A 136 -5.73 -21.95 -15.22
C GLN A 136 -7.23 -22.21 -15.30
N GLN A 137 -7.73 -22.62 -16.48
CA GLN A 137 -9.13 -23.02 -16.63
C GLN A 137 -9.46 -24.26 -15.78
N HIS A 138 -8.62 -25.30 -15.83
CA HIS A 138 -8.82 -26.51 -15.02
C HIS A 138 -8.73 -26.27 -13.50
N LYS A 139 -8.01 -25.24 -13.05
CA LYS A 139 -7.93 -24.88 -11.62
C LYS A 139 -9.15 -24.09 -11.14
N ALA A 140 -9.90 -23.47 -12.06
CA ALA A 140 -11.07 -22.68 -11.74
C ALA A 140 -12.38 -23.50 -11.68
N GLU A 141 -12.36 -24.73 -12.20
CA GLU A 141 -13.42 -25.75 -12.07
C GLU A 141 -13.29 -26.54 -10.76
#